data_AF-A0A1F6BT70-F1
#
_entry.id   AF-A0A1F6BT70-F1
#
_cell.length_a   1.000
_cell.length_b   1.000
_cell.length_c   1.000
_cell.angle_alpha   90.00
_cell.angle_beta   90.00
_cell.angle_gamma   90.00
#
_symmetry.space_group_name_H-M   'P 1'
#
loop_
_entity.id
_entity.type
_entity.pdbx_description
1 polymer ?
#
loop_
_entity_poly.entity_id
_entity_poly.type
_entity_poly.pdbx_seq_one_letter_code
_entity_poly.pdbx_strand_id
1 'polypeptide(L)'
;MAQHYDITKYPQKKFRRIESAFEKKFESGVQKVKNSLRFIQLKDERVKEHPNDTAFETSRMLNNERERFEIHFDEKRKTITKIYLVK
;
A
#
# COMPACT_ATOMS: atom_id res chain seq x y z
N MET A 1 -0.16 2.94 -19.34
CA MET A 1 -0.59 3.67 -18.13
C MET A 1 -1.19 2.64 -17.19
N ALA A 2 -0.60 2.44 -16.02
CA ALA A 2 -1.15 1.50 -15.04
C ALA A 2 -2.46 2.07 -14.45
N GLN A 3 -3.45 1.22 -14.23
CA GLN A 3 -4.72 1.59 -13.62
C GLN A 3 -4.67 1.34 -12.12
N HIS A 4 -5.01 2.35 -11.32
CA HIS A 4 -5.00 2.30 -9.85
C HIS A 4 -6.43 2.19 -9.32
N TYR A 5 -6.78 1.03 -8.75
CA TYR A 5 -8.09 0.78 -8.16
C TYR A 5 -8.02 0.93 -6.63
N ASP A 6 -8.65 1.97 -6.09
CA ASP A 6 -8.67 2.22 -4.63
C ASP A 6 -9.50 1.15 -3.91
N ILE A 7 -8.84 0.19 -3.27
CA ILE A 7 -9.55 -0.93 -2.63
C ILE A 7 -10.18 -0.52 -1.29
N THR A 8 -9.73 0.60 -0.69
CA THR A 8 -10.29 1.11 0.57
C THR A 8 -11.72 1.63 0.41
N LYS A 9 -12.05 2.12 -0.79
CA LYS A 9 -13.41 2.58 -1.15
C LYS A 9 -14.37 1.45 -1.49
N TYR A 10 -13.85 0.27 -1.84
CA TYR A 10 -14.65 -0.89 -2.23
C TYR A 10 -14.41 -2.05 -1.27
N PRO A 11 -15.07 -2.08 -0.10
CA PRO A 11 -14.86 -3.07 0.94
C PRO A 11 -15.44 -4.43 0.54
N GLN A 12 -14.87 -5.05 -0.48
CA GLN A 12 -15.13 -6.44 -0.81
C GLN A 12 -14.46 -7.30 0.26
N LYS A 13 -15.13 -8.39 0.66
CA LYS A 13 -14.63 -9.31 1.70
C LYS A 13 -13.20 -9.80 1.45
N LYS A 14 -12.79 -9.92 0.18
CA LYS A 14 -11.43 -10.32 -0.22
C LYS A 14 -10.36 -9.26 0.08
N PHE A 15 -10.71 -7.98 0.03
CA PHE A 15 -9.77 -6.87 0.23
C PHE A 15 -9.61 -6.49 1.71
N ARG A 16 -10.64 -6.69 2.55
CA ARG A 16 -10.52 -6.49 4.01
C ARG A 16 -9.35 -7.26 4.62
N ARG A 17 -9.12 -8.50 4.19
CA ARG A 17 -7.98 -9.30 4.69
C ARG A 17 -6.63 -8.71 4.29
N ILE A 18 -6.56 -8.04 3.14
CA ILE A 18 -5.36 -7.37 2.64
C ILE A 18 -5.10 -6.10 3.44
N GLU A 19 -6.12 -5.27 3.60
CA GLU A 19 -6.09 -4.05 4.42
C GLU A 19 -5.58 -4.36 5.82
N SER A 20 -6.22 -5.28 6.54
CA SER A 20 -5.78 -5.65 7.90
C SER A 20 -4.37 -6.24 7.94
N ALA A 21 -3.91 -6.91 6.88
CA ALA A 21 -2.54 -7.43 6.82
C ALA A 21 -1.52 -6.30 6.64
N PHE A 22 -1.83 -5.29 5.81
CA PHE A 22 -0.99 -4.11 5.67
C PHE A 22 -1.04 -3.24 6.92
N GLU A 23 -2.21 -2.98 7.51
CA GLU A 23 -2.31 -2.24 8.77
C GLU A 23 -1.41 -2.84 9.85
N LYS A 24 -1.47 -4.15 10.08
CA LYS A 24 -0.57 -4.85 11.02
C LYS A 24 0.92 -4.70 10.68
N LYS A 25 1.26 -4.67 9.39
CA LYS A 25 2.66 -4.48 8.95
C LYS A 25 3.15 -3.07 9.22
N PHE A 26 2.28 -2.08 9.04
CA PHE A 26 2.59 -0.67 9.19
C PHE A 26 2.36 -0.14 10.62
N GLU A 27 1.70 -0.92 11.49
CA GLU A 27 1.47 -0.62 12.92
C GLU A 27 2.79 -0.38 13.68
N SER A 28 3.83 -1.14 13.36
CA SER A 28 5.18 -0.94 13.91
C SER A 28 5.93 0.27 13.32
N GLY A 29 5.28 1.06 12.46
CA GLY A 29 5.85 2.18 11.74
C GLY A 29 6.54 1.82 10.42
N VAL A 30 6.70 2.83 9.57
CA VAL A 30 7.30 2.72 8.22
C VAL A 30 8.74 2.23 8.21
N GLN A 31 9.50 2.38 9.29
CA GLN A 31 10.91 2.00 9.31
C GLN A 31 11.12 0.51 9.08
N LYS A 32 10.26 -0.34 9.65
CA LYS A 32 10.32 -1.79 9.41
C LYS A 32 9.91 -2.16 7.98
N VAL A 33 9.01 -1.38 7.38
CA VAL A 33 8.55 -1.56 6.00
C VAL A 33 9.64 -1.13 5.01
N LYS A 34 10.30 0.01 5.23
CA LYS A 34 11.43 0.51 4.43
C LYS A 34 12.59 -0.49 4.35
N ASN A 35 12.82 -1.24 5.43
CA ASN A 35 13.86 -2.28 5.49
C ASN A 35 13.41 -3.63 4.92
N SER A 36 12.16 -3.77 4.46
CA SER A 36 11.63 -5.03 3.94
C SER A 36 11.90 -5.17 2.45
N LEU A 37 12.45 -6.31 2.02
CA LEU A 37 12.60 -6.65 0.59
C LEU A 37 11.26 -6.80 -0.15
N ARG A 38 10.14 -6.88 0.58
CA ARG A 38 8.80 -7.03 -0.02
C ARG A 38 8.15 -5.70 -0.38
N PHE A 39 8.66 -4.59 0.15
CA PHE A 39 8.08 -3.27 -0.04
C PHE A 39 9.12 -2.35 -0.65
N ILE A 40 8.78 -1.74 -1.77
CA ILE A 40 9.62 -0.79 -2.47
C ILE A 40 9.02 0.59 -2.20
N GLN A 41 9.76 1.46 -1.52
CA GLN A 41 9.31 2.83 -1.32
C GLN A 41 9.31 3.57 -2.67
N LEU A 42 8.17 4.17 -3.02
CA LEU A 42 8.05 5.03 -4.18
C LEU A 42 8.57 6.42 -3.78
N LYS A 43 9.63 6.88 -4.47
CA LYS A 43 10.28 8.18 -4.18
C LYS A 43 9.76 9.32 -5.06
N ASP A 44 8.89 9.02 -6.02
CA ASP A 44 8.31 10.02 -6.90
C ASP A 44 7.32 10.90 -6.12
N GLU A 45 7.52 12.21 -6.18
CA GLU A 45 6.64 13.17 -5.51
C GLU A 45 5.24 13.22 -6.12
N ARG A 46 5.08 12.83 -7.38
CA ARG A 46 3.77 12.78 -8.06
C ARG A 46 2.83 11.74 -7.48
N VAL A 47 3.39 10.76 -6.77
CA VAL A 47 2.66 9.68 -6.12
C VAL A 47 2.14 10.13 -4.75
N LYS A 48 2.74 11.16 -4.15
CA LYS A 48 2.33 11.65 -2.83
C LYS A 48 0.98 12.34 -2.93
N GLU A 49 0.03 11.91 -2.10
CA GLU A 49 -1.26 12.60 -2.00
C GLU A 49 -1.22 13.84 -1.09
N HIS A 50 -0.27 13.86 -0.15
CA HIS A 50 -0.07 14.96 0.79
C HIS A 50 1.41 15.03 1.24
N PRO A 51 1.86 16.12 1.88
CA PRO A 51 3.27 16.32 2.21
C PRO A 51 3.90 15.23 3.09
N ASN A 52 3.12 14.63 3.99
CA ASN A 52 3.57 13.56 4.90
C ASN A 52 3.31 12.15 4.33
N ASP A 53 2.90 12.05 3.07
CA ASP A 53 2.57 10.77 2.45
C ASP A 53 3.84 10.04 2.07
N THR A 54 3.87 8.76 2.40
CA THR A 54 4.89 7.83 1.95
C THR A 54 4.22 6.65 1.28
N ALA A 55 4.43 6.54 -0.03
CA ALA A 55 3.89 5.47 -0.83
C ALA A 55 4.87 4.29 -0.93
N PHE A 56 4.32 3.07 -0.89
CA PHE A 56 5.07 1.83 -1.02
C PHE A 56 4.40 0.92 -2.04
N GLU A 57 5.20 0.31 -2.91
CA GLU A 57 4.73 -0.75 -3.80
C GLU A 57 5.08 -2.13 -3.21
N THR A 58 4.14 -3.06 -3.29
CA THR A 58 4.37 -4.48 -3.01
C THR A 58 3.63 -5.34 -4.02
N SER A 59 3.96 -6.63 -4.11
CA SER A 59 3.23 -7.54 -4.98
C SER A 59 3.10 -8.91 -4.36
N ARG A 60 2.05 -9.63 -4.76
CA ARG A 60 1.84 -11.04 -4.40
C ARG A 60 1.40 -11.82 -5.63
N MET A 61 1.58 -13.13 -5.57
CA MET A 61 1.07 -14.05 -6.58
C MET A 61 -0.13 -14.80 -5.99
N LEU A 62 -1.26 -14.79 -6.69
CA LEU A 62 -2.47 -15.51 -6.32
C LEU A 62 -3.04 -16.17 -7.58
N ASN A 63 -3.25 -17.48 -7.56
CA ASN A 63 -3.77 -18.23 -8.71
C ASN A 63 -2.99 -17.96 -10.03
N ASN A 64 -1.66 -17.91 -9.97
CA ASN A 64 -0.76 -17.54 -11.08
C ASN A 64 -0.91 -16.10 -11.62
N GLU A 65 -1.74 -15.26 -11.00
CA GLU A 65 -1.82 -13.84 -11.31
C GLU A 65 -0.96 -13.03 -10.32
N ARG A 66 -0.21 -12.06 -10.84
CA ARG A 66 0.56 -11.12 -10.02
C ARG A 66 -0.31 -9.91 -9.71
N GLU A 67 -0.71 -9.77 -8.45
CA GLU A 67 -1.37 -8.57 -7.95
C GLU A 67 -0.32 -7.60 -7.40
N ARG A 68 -0.34 -6.35 -7.88
CA ARG A 68 0.50 -5.27 -7.36
C ARG A 68 -0.34 -4.33 -6.51
N PHE A 69 0.21 -3.90 -5.39
CA PHE A 69 -0.43 -2.99 -4.46
C PHE A 69 0.45 -1.79 -4.21
N GLU A 70 -0.15 -0.62 -4.26
CA GLU A 70 0.44 0.63 -3.84
C GLU A 70 -0.24 1.07 -2.55
N ILE A 71 0.53 1.43 -1.54
CA ILE A 71 0.06 1.67 -0.18
C ILE A 71 0.52 3.05 0.23
N HIS A 72 -0.41 3.93 0.53
CA HIS A 72 -0.17 5.29 1.01
C HIS A 72 -0.24 5.31 2.53
N PHE A 73 0.80 5.82 3.16
CA PHE A 73 0.91 5.90 4.60
C PHE A 73 1.21 7.33 5.03
N ASP A 74 0.37 7.88 5.89
CA ASP A 74 0.62 9.17 6.53
C ASP A 74 1.57 8.96 7.71
N GLU A 75 2.83 9.39 7.55
CA GLU A 75 3.85 9.24 8.60
C GLU A 75 3.51 10.05 9.87
N LYS A 76 2.77 11.15 9.75
CA LYS A 76 2.39 12.00 10.88
C LYS A 76 1.25 11.38 11.67
N ARG A 77 0.21 10.88 10.98
CA ARG A 77 -0.93 10.21 11.61
C ARG A 77 -0.65 8.75 12.00
N LYS A 78 0.41 8.16 11.43
CA LYS A 78 0.79 6.75 11.55
C LYS A 78 -0.30 5.80 11.08
N THR A 79 -0.97 6.15 9.99
CA THR A 79 -2.12 5.40 9.45
C THR A 79 -2.00 5.22 7.94
N ILE A 80 -2.42 4.06 7.45
CA ILE A 80 -2.64 3.86 6.01
C ILE A 80 -3.84 4.71 5.59
N THR A 81 -3.67 5.53 4.57
CA THR A 81 -4.72 6.40 4.03
C THR A 81 -5.44 5.74 2.87
N LYS A 82 -4.68 5.11 1.96
CA LYS A 82 -5.19 4.42 0.78
C LYS A 82 -4.35 3.21 0.42
N ILE A 83 -5.01 2.28 -0.24
CA ILE A 83 -4.37 1.13 -0.88
C ILE A 83 -4.96 1.03 -2.28
N TYR A 84 -4.10 1.03 -3.29
CA TYR A 84 -4.45 0.83 -4.68
C TYR A 84 -4.04 -0.56 -5.13
N LEU A 85 -4.94 -1.27 -5.80
CA LEU A 85 -4.60 -2.42 -6.64
C LEU A 85 -4.19 -1.88 -8.02
N VAL A 86 -2.95 -2.14 -8.41
CA VAL A 86 -2.36 -1.65 -9.66
C VAL A 86 -2.43 -2.74 -10.73
N LYS A 87 -3.09 -2.45 -11.86
CA LYS A 87 -3.24 -3.35 -13.01
C LYS A 87 -2.73 -2.75 -14.31
#